data_AF-A0A4Y8N7M7-F1
#
_entry.id   AF-A0A4Y8N7M7-F1
#
_cell.length_a   1.000
_cell.length_b   1.000
_cell.length_c   1.000
_cell.angle_alpha   90.00
_cell.angle_beta   90.00
_cell.angle_gamma   90.00
#
_symmetry.space_group_name_H-M   'P 1'
#
loop_
_entity.id
_entity.type
_entity.pdbx_description
1 polymer ?
#
loop_
_entity_poly.entity_id
_entity_poly.type
_entity_poly.pdbx_seq_one_letter_code
_entity_poly.pdbx_strand_id
1 'polypeptide(L)'
;MEKEYRLRLEDYTETENELGKSQLAKYIVHRRVILDLLERSLQKLAGDASYALEQDLHNLVFPMGKTSVDIFRDQQNLWVIDEGLSFHSILASDKKMKSVPGLGSTSNKEPDIIGCFYDRAITVGPDPDDATGAAVVIEFKRPKRDDFLTSDPLRQITDRFFELQEGVVTSVTGRQINGKNLRFVGYFIADLTPSLRRCLRSFAHETFDGEGYYFQPPNLPAYIEVISYDRLLRNAQRRNRILFEKLGLSQ
;
A
#
# COMPACT_ATOMS: atom_id res chain seq x y z
N MET A 1 34.19 14.40 -6.90
CA MET A 1 33.14 13.76 -7.74
C MET A 1 33.51 12.32 -8.09
N GLU A 2 34.11 11.97 -9.24
CA GLU A 2 34.28 10.55 -9.63
C GLU A 2 35.30 9.77 -8.76
N LYS A 3 36.46 10.37 -8.46
CA LYS A 3 37.46 9.77 -7.55
C LYS A 3 36.92 9.60 -6.14
N GLU A 4 36.11 10.56 -5.69
CA GLU A 4 35.45 10.53 -4.38
C GLU A 4 34.34 9.49 -4.32
N TYR A 5 33.57 9.32 -5.39
CA TYR A 5 32.58 8.26 -5.52
C TYR A 5 33.22 6.87 -5.38
N ARG A 6 34.33 6.62 -6.08
CA ARG A 6 35.05 5.34 -5.98
C ARG A 6 35.58 5.07 -4.58
N LEU A 7 36.21 6.06 -3.95
CA LEU A 7 36.72 5.93 -2.59
C LEU A 7 35.61 5.64 -1.57
N ARG A 8 34.46 6.33 -1.68
CA ARG A 8 33.30 6.04 -0.81
C ARG A 8 32.68 4.68 -1.08
N LEU A 9 32.64 4.24 -2.34
CA LEU A 9 32.12 2.93 -2.70
C LEU A 9 33.00 1.82 -2.11
N GLU A 10 34.33 1.96 -2.19
CA GLU A 10 35.29 1.02 -1.59
C GLU A 10 35.13 0.97 -0.06
N ASP A 11 35.07 2.13 0.61
CA ASP A 11 34.87 2.23 2.07
C ASP A 11 33.55 1.59 2.54
N TYR A 12 32.45 1.80 1.79
CA TYR A 12 31.18 1.14 2.09
C TYR A 12 31.23 -0.37 1.82
N THR A 13 31.92 -0.81 0.77
CA THR A 13 32.05 -2.23 0.44
C THR A 13 32.91 -2.97 1.48
N GLU A 14 33.92 -2.31 2.05
CA GLU A 14 34.76 -2.86 3.12
C GLU A 14 34.01 -2.97 4.45
N THR A 15 33.04 -2.10 4.69
CA THR A 15 32.15 -2.15 5.86
C THR A 15 30.93 -3.05 5.66
N GLU A 16 30.72 -3.60 4.46
CA GLU A 16 29.64 -4.55 4.20
C GLU A 16 29.84 -5.86 4.96
N ASN A 17 28.80 -6.28 5.67
CA ASN A 17 28.75 -7.58 6.34
C ASN A 17 28.20 -8.65 5.38
N GLU A 18 28.91 -9.75 5.19
CA GLU A 18 28.47 -10.91 4.40
C GLU A 18 27.11 -11.46 4.86
N LEU A 19 26.81 -11.38 6.16
CA LEU A 19 25.49 -11.73 6.68
C LEU A 19 24.38 -10.81 6.13
N GLY A 20 24.66 -9.51 6.01
CA GLY A 20 23.73 -8.52 5.46
C GLY A 20 23.44 -8.75 3.98
N LYS A 21 24.47 -9.09 3.18
CA LYS A 21 24.31 -9.47 1.76
C LYS A 21 23.39 -10.69 1.62
N SER A 22 23.62 -11.71 2.45
CA SER A 22 22.79 -12.92 2.45
C SER A 22 21.34 -12.62 2.84
N GLN A 23 21.10 -11.77 3.84
CA GLN A 23 19.76 -11.34 4.23
C GLN A 23 19.06 -10.54 3.14
N LEU A 24 19.76 -9.60 2.48
CA LEU A 24 19.22 -8.84 1.36
C LEU A 24 18.86 -9.75 0.18
N ALA A 25 19.72 -10.71 -0.16
CA ALA A 25 19.44 -11.69 -1.21
C ALA A 25 18.18 -12.52 -0.89
N LYS A 26 18.04 -13.00 0.36
CA LYS A 26 16.83 -13.70 0.81
C LYS A 26 15.58 -12.84 0.72
N TYR A 27 15.68 -11.55 1.07
CA TYR A 27 14.58 -10.62 0.96
C TYR A 27 14.13 -10.44 -0.50
N ILE A 28 15.07 -10.26 -1.44
CA ILE A 28 14.74 -10.14 -2.87
C ILE A 28 14.13 -11.45 -3.40
N VAL A 29 14.65 -12.62 -3.00
CA VAL A 29 14.06 -13.93 -3.35
C VAL A 29 12.62 -14.02 -2.84
N HIS A 30 12.38 -13.64 -1.58
CA HIS A 30 11.03 -13.60 -1.01
C HIS A 30 10.09 -12.71 -1.82
N ARG A 31 10.55 -11.51 -2.21
CA ARG A 31 9.77 -10.61 -3.07
C ARG A 31 9.40 -11.26 -4.40
N ARG A 32 10.32 -12.01 -5.03
CA ARG A 32 10.00 -12.77 -6.25
C ARG A 32 8.91 -13.80 -6.00
N VAL A 33 9.02 -14.59 -4.94
CA VAL A 33 8.01 -15.60 -4.56
C VAL A 33 6.64 -14.96 -4.37
N ILE A 34 6.55 -13.81 -3.70
CA ILE A 34 5.29 -13.09 -3.51
C ILE A 34 4.68 -12.66 -4.85
N LEU A 35 5.48 -12.13 -5.78
CA LEU A 35 4.96 -11.75 -7.10
C LEU A 35 4.50 -12.96 -7.92
N ASP A 36 5.22 -14.08 -7.86
CA ASP A 36 4.83 -15.32 -8.54
C ASP A 36 3.51 -15.89 -7.96
N LEU A 37 3.34 -15.83 -6.63
CA LEU A 37 2.09 -16.21 -5.97
C LEU A 37 0.94 -15.29 -6.35
N LEU A 38 1.18 -13.98 -6.41
CA LEU A 38 0.19 -12.99 -6.80
C LEU A 38 -0.29 -13.25 -8.24
N GLU A 39 0.65 -13.43 -9.16
CA GLU A 39 0.37 -13.75 -10.56
C GLU A 39 -0.46 -15.03 -10.69
N ARG A 40 -0.07 -16.11 -10.01
CA ARG A 40 -0.83 -17.38 -10.02
C ARG A 40 -2.24 -17.22 -9.46
N SER A 41 -2.40 -16.45 -8.38
CA SER A 41 -3.72 -16.16 -7.80
C SER A 41 -4.60 -15.41 -8.78
N LEU A 42 -4.04 -14.45 -9.53
CA LEU A 42 -4.77 -13.74 -10.58
C LEU A 42 -5.10 -14.63 -11.79
N GLN A 43 -4.22 -15.56 -12.17
CA GLN A 43 -4.47 -16.50 -13.28
C GLN A 43 -5.58 -17.52 -12.95
N LYS A 44 -5.69 -17.98 -11.70
CA LYS A 44 -6.77 -18.88 -11.25
C LYS A 44 -8.17 -18.28 -11.47
N LEU A 45 -8.28 -16.94 -11.51
CA LEU A 45 -9.53 -16.21 -11.79
C LEU A 45 -10.09 -16.46 -13.20
N ALA A 46 -9.33 -17.08 -14.11
CA ALA A 46 -9.83 -17.45 -15.43
C ALA A 46 -10.90 -18.56 -15.39
N GLY A 47 -11.05 -19.28 -14.26
CA GLY A 47 -11.96 -20.44 -14.14
C GLY A 47 -13.00 -20.39 -13.03
N ASP A 48 -12.79 -19.66 -11.92
CA ASP A 48 -13.72 -19.68 -10.78
C ASP A 48 -13.70 -18.35 -10.01
N ALA A 49 -14.87 -17.77 -9.73
CA ALA A 49 -15.04 -16.43 -9.18
C ALA A 49 -15.67 -16.49 -7.77
N SER A 50 -14.86 -16.81 -6.76
CA SER A 50 -15.32 -16.92 -5.37
C SER A 50 -14.74 -15.83 -4.46
N TYR A 51 -15.43 -15.55 -3.34
CA TYR A 51 -15.01 -14.61 -2.29
C TYR A 51 -13.65 -14.96 -1.64
N ALA A 52 -13.23 -16.22 -1.69
CA ALA A 52 -11.95 -16.67 -1.13
C ALA A 52 -10.74 -15.97 -1.78
N LEU A 53 -10.87 -15.55 -3.04
CA LEU A 53 -9.78 -14.94 -3.80
C LEU A 53 -9.43 -13.52 -3.34
N GLU A 54 -10.42 -12.73 -2.92
CA GLU A 54 -10.17 -11.40 -2.35
C GLU A 54 -9.36 -11.52 -1.05
N GLN A 55 -9.76 -12.46 -0.20
CA GLN A 55 -9.07 -12.77 1.06
C GLN A 55 -7.66 -13.32 0.82
N ASP A 56 -7.46 -14.17 -0.19
CA ASP A 56 -6.15 -14.69 -0.54
C ASP A 56 -5.21 -13.58 -1.04
N LEU A 57 -5.70 -12.69 -1.91
CA LEU A 57 -4.93 -11.55 -2.42
C LEU A 57 -4.60 -10.55 -1.31
N HIS A 58 -5.58 -10.25 -0.45
CA HIS A 58 -5.37 -9.41 0.73
C HIS A 58 -4.29 -10.04 1.61
N ASN A 59 -4.43 -11.31 2.03
CA ASN A 59 -3.47 -11.99 2.89
C ASN A 59 -2.04 -12.06 2.31
N LEU A 60 -1.92 -12.14 0.98
CA LEU A 60 -0.62 -12.11 0.33
C LEU A 60 0.08 -10.75 0.47
N VAL A 61 -0.70 -9.65 0.42
CA VAL A 61 -0.19 -8.29 0.63
C VAL A 61 0.00 -8.00 2.14
N PHE A 62 -0.99 -8.33 2.96
CA PHE A 62 -0.95 -8.19 4.41
C PHE A 62 -1.97 -9.15 5.08
N PRO A 63 -1.59 -9.94 6.10
CA PRO A 63 -2.50 -10.86 6.76
C PRO A 63 -3.69 -10.17 7.47
N MET A 64 -4.91 -10.65 7.20
CA MET A 64 -6.16 -10.14 7.78
C MET A 64 -6.21 -10.30 9.31
N GLY A 65 -6.83 -9.33 10.00
CA GLY A 65 -7.03 -9.35 11.45
C GLY A 65 -5.76 -9.14 12.28
N LYS A 66 -4.66 -8.74 11.63
CA LYS A 66 -3.36 -8.49 12.27
C LYS A 66 -3.00 -7.00 12.25
N THR A 67 -2.03 -6.63 13.09
CA THR A 67 -1.40 -5.31 13.07
C THR A 67 0.08 -5.42 12.75
N SER A 68 0.72 -4.29 12.44
CA SER A 68 2.18 -4.22 12.24
C SER A 68 3.01 -4.69 13.43
N VAL A 69 2.41 -4.75 14.63
CA VAL A 69 3.05 -5.27 15.86
C VAL A 69 2.97 -6.79 15.94
N ASP A 70 1.95 -7.40 15.31
CA ASP A 70 1.69 -8.84 15.37
C ASP A 70 2.50 -9.64 14.34
N ILE A 71 3.11 -8.97 13.36
CA ILE A 71 3.73 -9.59 12.17
C ILE A 71 5.16 -9.09 11.99
N PHE A 72 6.09 -9.99 11.69
CA PHE A 72 7.46 -9.63 11.34
C PHE A 72 7.49 -8.75 10.09
N ARG A 73 8.37 -7.74 10.08
CA ARG A 73 8.45 -6.77 8.97
C ARG A 73 8.62 -7.41 7.59
N ASP A 74 9.34 -8.52 7.51
CA ASP A 74 9.59 -9.25 6.27
C ASP A 74 8.35 -9.99 5.72
N GLN A 75 7.30 -10.11 6.53
CA GLN A 75 6.00 -10.70 6.14
C GLN A 75 4.98 -9.64 5.69
N GLN A 76 5.37 -8.37 5.64
CA GLN A 76 4.52 -7.25 5.23
C GLN A 76 4.84 -6.88 3.77
N ASN A 77 3.94 -7.21 2.85
CA ASN A 77 4.21 -7.10 1.40
C ASN A 77 3.57 -5.87 0.74
N LEU A 78 3.37 -4.80 1.50
CA LEU A 78 2.76 -3.56 0.98
C LEU A 78 3.59 -2.87 -0.11
N TRP A 79 4.88 -3.20 -0.19
CA TRP A 79 5.76 -2.80 -1.29
C TRP A 79 5.24 -3.27 -2.66
N VAL A 80 4.34 -4.26 -2.69
CA VAL A 80 3.61 -4.65 -3.91
C VAL A 80 2.79 -3.49 -4.44
N ILE A 81 2.22 -2.65 -3.56
CA ILE A 81 1.47 -1.44 -3.93
C ILE A 81 2.45 -0.29 -4.13
N ASP A 82 3.19 0.08 -3.09
CA ASP A 82 4.15 1.19 -3.10
C ASP A 82 5.27 0.93 -2.09
N GLU A 83 6.53 1.14 -2.49
CA GLU A 83 7.70 0.96 -1.61
C GLU A 83 7.63 1.87 -0.37
N GLY A 84 7.02 3.06 -0.52
CA GLY A 84 6.81 3.99 0.59
C GLY A 84 6.01 3.39 1.74
N LEU A 85 5.16 2.40 1.46
CA LEU A 85 4.33 1.74 2.46
C LEU A 85 5.12 0.82 3.40
N SER A 86 6.33 0.38 3.02
CA SER A 86 7.21 -0.43 3.90
C SER A 86 7.77 0.32 5.12
N PHE A 87 7.47 1.62 5.21
CA PHE A 87 7.97 2.52 6.23
C PHE A 87 6.89 2.98 7.24
N HIS A 88 5.75 2.29 7.31
CA HIS A 88 4.64 2.66 8.20
C HIS A 88 4.99 2.58 9.70
N SER A 89 4.35 3.46 10.49
CA SER A 89 4.51 3.51 11.94
C SER A 89 3.45 2.65 12.66
N ILE A 90 2.20 2.69 12.21
CA ILE A 90 1.11 1.82 12.65
C ILE A 90 0.42 1.26 11.43
N LEU A 91 0.10 -0.03 11.44
CA LEU A 91 -0.78 -0.61 10.45
C LEU A 91 -1.73 -1.60 11.11
N ALA A 92 -2.99 -1.57 10.69
CA ALA A 92 -4.01 -2.52 11.07
C ALA A 92 -4.78 -2.99 9.83
N SER A 93 -5.04 -4.29 9.73
CA SER A 93 -5.81 -4.92 8.65
C SER A 93 -7.04 -5.61 9.22
N ASP A 94 -8.20 -5.39 8.60
CA ASP A 94 -9.52 -5.89 9.04
C ASP A 94 -9.78 -5.72 10.54
N LYS A 95 -9.40 -4.57 11.08
CA LYS A 95 -9.70 -4.20 12.47
C LYS A 95 -10.60 -2.99 12.50
N LYS A 96 -11.56 -3.03 13.41
CA LYS A 96 -12.40 -1.86 13.73
C LYS A 96 -11.48 -0.70 14.04
N MET A 97 -11.69 0.45 13.41
CA MET A 97 -10.80 1.58 13.61
C MET A 97 -10.64 1.94 15.09
N LYS A 98 -11.71 1.90 15.88
CA LYS A 98 -11.65 2.10 17.35
C LYS A 98 -10.74 1.13 18.12
N SER A 99 -10.48 -0.05 17.57
CA SER A 99 -9.65 -1.09 18.19
C SER A 99 -8.16 -0.94 17.85
N VAL A 100 -7.85 -0.07 16.88
CA VAL A 100 -6.47 0.26 16.53
C VAL A 100 -5.91 1.20 17.60
N PRO A 101 -4.73 0.90 18.19
CA PRO A 101 -4.08 1.80 19.13
C PRO A 101 -3.95 3.21 18.54
N GLY A 102 -4.50 4.19 19.26
CA GLY A 102 -4.50 5.59 18.83
C GLY A 102 -5.68 6.03 17.97
N LEU A 103 -6.64 5.17 17.63
CA LEU A 103 -7.85 5.53 16.88
C LEU A 103 -9.15 5.29 17.67
N GLY A 104 -9.08 5.20 19.00
CA GLY A 104 -10.22 4.83 19.87
C GLY A 104 -11.47 5.71 19.78
N SER A 105 -11.38 6.89 19.15
CA SER A 105 -12.49 7.82 18.92
C SER A 105 -13.27 7.60 17.62
N THR A 106 -12.84 6.64 16.79
CA THR A 106 -13.40 6.40 15.44
C THR A 106 -14.48 5.30 15.44
N SER A 107 -15.09 5.02 14.28
CA SER A 107 -16.26 4.14 14.18
C SER A 107 -15.94 2.63 14.32
N ASN A 108 -17.01 1.81 14.32
CA ASN A 108 -16.95 0.34 14.28
C ASN A 108 -16.68 -0.23 12.88
N LYS A 109 -16.49 0.60 11.86
CA LYS A 109 -16.28 0.12 10.49
C LYS A 109 -14.85 -0.43 10.34
N GLU A 110 -14.72 -1.40 9.44
CA GLU A 110 -13.51 -2.19 9.20
C GLU A 110 -13.04 -1.90 7.77
N PRO A 111 -11.93 -1.16 7.60
CA PRO A 111 -11.25 -1.06 6.32
C PRO A 111 -10.32 -2.26 6.13
N ASP A 112 -10.08 -2.63 4.88
CA ASP A 112 -9.21 -3.77 4.56
C ASP A 112 -7.81 -3.56 5.16
N ILE A 113 -7.20 -2.40 4.90
CA ILE A 113 -5.98 -1.97 5.59
C ILE A 113 -6.02 -0.46 5.88
N ILE A 114 -5.71 -0.09 7.12
CA ILE A 114 -5.31 1.28 7.48
C ILE A 114 -3.85 1.28 7.93
N GLY A 115 -3.06 2.14 7.30
CA GLY A 115 -1.72 2.49 7.75
C GLY A 115 -1.67 3.94 8.21
N CYS A 116 -1.08 4.23 9.36
CA CYS A 116 -0.73 5.58 9.76
C CYS A 116 0.79 5.74 9.74
N PHE A 117 1.24 6.77 9.03
CA PHE A 117 2.63 7.10 8.78
C PHE A 117 2.90 8.41 9.51
N TYR A 118 3.42 8.30 10.73
CA TYR A 118 3.80 9.45 11.52
C TYR A 118 5.29 9.70 11.34
N ASP A 119 5.68 10.96 11.20
CA ASP A 119 7.07 11.42 10.98
C ASP A 119 7.68 10.97 9.64
N ARG A 120 6.86 10.55 8.66
CA ARG A 120 7.30 10.16 7.31
C ARG A 120 6.28 10.59 6.26
N ALA A 121 6.71 11.40 5.30
CA ALA A 121 5.96 11.58 4.06
C ALA A 121 5.98 10.26 3.26
N ILE A 122 4.82 9.84 2.76
CA ILE A 122 4.73 8.62 1.92
C ILE A 122 5.28 8.90 0.52
N THR A 123 5.21 10.15 0.07
CA THR A 123 5.53 10.59 -1.29
C THR A 123 6.93 11.17 -1.47
N VAL A 124 7.62 11.50 -0.37
CA VAL A 124 9.01 11.99 -0.35
C VAL A 124 9.62 11.44 0.92
N GLY A 125 10.85 10.93 0.90
CA GLY A 125 11.46 10.28 2.07
C GLY A 125 11.35 11.08 3.39
N PRO A 126 11.58 10.42 4.54
CA PRO A 126 11.38 11.03 5.85
C PRO A 126 12.25 12.29 6.01
N ASP A 127 11.60 13.46 6.10
CA ASP A 127 12.25 14.69 6.56
C ASP A 127 12.04 14.78 8.07
N PRO A 128 13.11 14.75 8.90
CA PRO A 128 12.99 14.78 10.35
C PRO A 128 12.30 16.04 10.91
N ASP A 129 12.19 17.12 10.12
CA ASP A 129 11.52 18.36 10.50
C ASP A 129 10.04 18.44 10.04
N ASP A 130 9.56 17.47 9.24
CA ASP A 130 8.19 17.45 8.73
C ASP A 130 7.24 16.75 9.73
N ALA A 131 6.67 17.52 10.64
CA ALA A 131 5.65 17.06 11.60
C ALA A 131 4.30 16.69 10.93
N THR A 132 4.21 16.69 9.60
CA THR A 132 2.99 16.32 8.86
C THR A 132 2.97 14.82 8.56
N GLY A 133 2.26 14.06 9.39
CA GLY A 133 1.99 12.65 9.13
C GLY A 133 1.09 12.44 7.92
N ALA A 134 0.99 11.19 7.48
CA ALA A 134 0.03 10.76 6.47
C ALA A 134 -0.75 9.53 6.95
N ALA A 135 -2.02 9.45 6.54
CA ALA A 135 -2.84 8.29 6.76
C ALA A 135 -3.19 7.63 5.42
N VAL A 136 -2.99 6.32 5.36
CA VAL A 136 -3.25 5.49 4.20
C VAL A 136 -4.44 4.61 4.46
N VAL A 137 -5.35 4.56 3.51
CA VAL A 137 -6.43 3.59 3.46
C VAL A 137 -6.25 2.78 2.18
N ILE A 138 -6.17 1.45 2.31
CA ILE A 138 -6.10 0.53 1.18
C ILE A 138 -7.39 -0.28 1.21
N GLU A 139 -8.05 -0.35 0.06
CA GLU A 139 -9.28 -1.09 -0.14
C GLU A 139 -9.11 -2.00 -1.34
N PHE A 140 -9.29 -3.29 -1.12
CA PHE A 140 -9.35 -4.30 -2.16
C PHE A 140 -10.80 -4.53 -2.59
N LYS A 141 -10.98 -4.96 -3.83
CA LYS A 141 -12.28 -5.43 -4.33
C LYS A 141 -12.06 -6.74 -5.02
N ARG A 142 -13.00 -7.68 -4.85
CA ARG A 142 -13.01 -8.94 -5.58
C ARG A 142 -12.66 -8.74 -7.06
N PRO A 143 -11.66 -9.48 -7.58
CA PRO A 143 -11.34 -9.44 -8.99
C PRO A 143 -12.56 -9.72 -9.87
N LYS A 144 -12.61 -9.08 -11.05
CA LYS A 144 -13.72 -9.12 -12.02
C LYS A 144 -15.08 -8.71 -11.46
N ARG A 145 -15.14 -8.03 -10.31
CA ARG A 145 -16.38 -7.46 -9.80
C ARG A 145 -16.91 -6.43 -10.79
N ASP A 146 -18.15 -6.61 -11.26
CA ASP A 146 -18.78 -5.70 -12.24
C ASP A 146 -20.21 -5.26 -11.85
N ASP A 147 -20.54 -5.35 -10.56
CA ASP A 147 -21.82 -4.95 -9.99
C ASP A 147 -21.77 -3.57 -9.31
N PHE A 148 -20.88 -2.69 -9.77
CA PHE A 148 -20.78 -1.34 -9.23
C PHE A 148 -22.05 -0.53 -9.57
N LEU A 149 -22.77 -0.10 -8.53
CA LEU A 149 -23.92 0.78 -8.64
C LEU A 149 -23.47 2.20 -9.01
N THR A 150 -24.40 3.06 -9.42
CA THR A 150 -24.14 4.49 -9.72
C THR A 150 -23.65 5.32 -8.53
N SER A 151 -23.63 4.77 -7.33
CA SER A 151 -23.01 5.37 -6.16
C SER A 151 -21.49 5.41 -6.28
N ASP A 152 -20.86 6.43 -5.68
CA ASP A 152 -19.40 6.58 -5.66
C ASP A 152 -18.70 5.33 -5.08
N PRO A 153 -17.92 4.57 -5.89
CA PRO A 153 -17.18 3.40 -5.43
C PRO A 153 -16.06 3.75 -4.46
N LEU A 154 -15.54 4.99 -4.48
CA LEU A 154 -14.46 5.46 -3.62
C LEU A 154 -14.97 5.98 -2.28
N ARG A 155 -16.29 6.00 -2.07
CA ARG A 155 -16.92 6.50 -0.85
C ARG A 155 -16.40 5.84 0.42
N GLN A 156 -16.08 4.55 0.35
CA GLN A 156 -15.55 3.82 1.51
C GLN A 156 -14.22 4.42 1.99
N ILE A 157 -13.33 4.76 1.06
CA ILE A 157 -12.04 5.40 1.36
C ILE A 157 -12.26 6.83 1.85
N THR A 158 -13.10 7.63 1.17
CA THR A 158 -13.32 9.02 1.56
C THR A 158 -13.98 9.15 2.94
N ASP A 159 -14.96 8.30 3.25
CA ASP A 159 -15.59 8.25 4.58
C ASP A 159 -14.54 7.98 5.66
N ARG A 160 -13.56 7.11 5.40
CA ARG A 160 -12.45 6.83 6.33
C ARG A 160 -11.55 8.04 6.52
N PHE A 161 -11.24 8.78 5.45
CA PHE A 161 -10.46 10.02 5.56
C PHE A 161 -11.14 11.05 6.43
N PHE A 162 -12.45 11.27 6.25
CA PHE A 162 -13.22 12.17 7.12
C PHE A 162 -13.20 11.71 8.58
N GLU A 163 -13.44 10.41 8.84
CA GLU A 163 -13.39 9.86 10.19
C GLU A 163 -12.01 10.04 10.86
N LEU A 164 -10.92 9.91 10.10
CA LEU A 164 -9.55 10.14 10.59
C LEU A 164 -9.23 11.62 10.78
N GLN A 165 -9.80 12.50 9.95
CA GLN A 165 -9.61 13.95 10.03
C GLN A 165 -10.34 14.55 11.24
N GLU A 166 -11.55 14.03 11.53
CA GLU A 166 -12.39 14.47 12.65
C GLU A 166 -12.03 13.78 13.98
N GLY A 167 -11.40 12.61 13.92
CA GLY A 167 -11.00 11.83 15.09
C GLY A 167 -9.80 12.39 15.84
N VAL A 168 -9.68 11.99 17.11
CA VAL A 168 -8.45 12.14 17.90
C VAL A 168 -7.56 10.96 17.58
N VAL A 169 -6.48 11.23 16.87
CA VAL A 169 -5.48 10.24 16.46
C VAL A 169 -4.30 10.32 17.41
N THR A 170 -3.83 9.21 17.97
CA THR A 170 -2.65 9.14 18.82
C THR A 170 -1.54 8.36 18.13
N SER A 171 -0.35 8.94 18.08
CA SER A 171 0.86 8.26 17.57
C SER A 171 1.28 7.06 18.44
N VAL A 172 2.19 6.24 17.92
CA VAL A 172 2.84 5.13 18.65
C VAL A 172 3.53 5.57 19.94
N THR A 173 3.97 6.83 20.03
CA THR A 173 4.64 7.38 21.21
C THR A 173 3.66 7.96 22.24
N GLY A 174 2.35 7.87 21.98
CA GLY A 174 1.32 8.44 22.86
C GLY A 174 1.03 9.92 22.61
N ARG A 175 1.71 10.57 21.67
CA ARG A 175 1.44 11.97 21.30
C ARG A 175 0.15 12.06 20.48
N GLN A 176 -0.76 12.94 20.88
CA GLN A 176 -1.95 13.27 20.08
C GLN A 176 -1.54 14.00 18.80
N ILE A 177 -2.14 13.58 17.70
CA ILE A 177 -1.99 14.13 16.37
C ILE A 177 -3.33 14.72 15.97
N ASN A 178 -3.27 15.98 15.55
CA ASN A 178 -4.43 16.64 14.99
C ASN A 178 -4.69 16.07 13.59
N GLY A 179 -5.79 15.34 13.41
CA GLY A 179 -6.18 14.74 12.13
C GLY A 179 -6.28 15.75 10.98
N LYS A 180 -6.49 17.04 11.28
CA LYS A 180 -6.52 18.12 10.28
C LYS A 180 -5.18 18.39 9.60
N ASN A 181 -4.07 17.99 10.22
CA ASN A 181 -2.73 18.18 9.67
C ASN A 181 -2.23 16.95 8.89
N LEU A 182 -3.03 15.89 8.79
CA LEU A 182 -2.68 14.68 8.07
C LEU A 182 -2.91 14.84 6.57
N ARG A 183 -1.99 14.29 5.79
CA ARG A 183 -2.19 13.99 4.37
C ARG A 183 -2.91 12.64 4.25
N PHE A 184 -3.87 12.53 3.36
CA PHE A 184 -4.59 11.27 3.15
C PHE A 184 -4.23 10.64 1.81
N VAL A 185 -3.89 9.36 1.82
CA VAL A 185 -3.56 8.61 0.61
C VAL A 185 -4.45 7.36 0.56
N GLY A 186 -5.06 7.11 -0.58
CA GLY A 186 -6.00 6.02 -0.79
C GLY A 186 -5.52 5.13 -1.92
N TYR A 187 -5.55 3.81 -1.72
CA TYR A 187 -5.36 2.85 -2.78
C TYR A 187 -6.63 2.02 -2.94
N PHE A 188 -7.27 2.10 -4.10
CA PHE A 188 -8.42 1.29 -4.45
C PHE A 188 -7.99 0.26 -5.50
N ILE A 189 -7.89 -1.01 -5.09
CA ILE A 189 -7.32 -2.07 -5.91
C ILE A 189 -8.46 -2.95 -6.44
N ALA A 190 -8.72 -2.84 -7.74
CA ALA A 190 -9.86 -3.49 -8.38
C ALA A 190 -9.67 -3.61 -9.89
N ASP A 191 -10.21 -4.66 -10.50
CA ASP A 191 -10.28 -4.73 -11.97
C ASP A 191 -11.18 -3.64 -12.53
N LEU A 192 -10.72 -2.98 -13.60
CA LEU A 192 -11.43 -1.87 -14.25
C LEU A 192 -12.53 -2.36 -15.18
N THR A 193 -13.55 -2.97 -14.60
CA THR A 193 -14.72 -3.49 -15.33
C THR A 193 -15.60 -2.36 -15.88
N PRO A 194 -16.51 -2.64 -16.85
CA PRO A 194 -17.35 -1.62 -17.44
C PRO A 194 -18.19 -0.79 -16.45
N SER A 195 -18.73 -1.41 -15.39
CA SER A 195 -19.49 -0.70 -14.36
C SER A 195 -18.60 0.23 -13.52
N LEU A 196 -17.39 -0.20 -13.13
CA LEU A 196 -16.46 0.63 -12.37
C LEU A 196 -16.01 1.84 -13.19
N ARG A 197 -15.58 1.62 -14.43
CA ARG A 197 -15.19 2.70 -15.36
C ARG A 197 -16.32 3.71 -15.57
N ARG A 198 -17.56 3.23 -15.68
CA ARG A 198 -18.75 4.09 -15.82
C ARG A 198 -18.97 4.98 -14.60
N CYS A 199 -18.66 4.51 -13.40
CA CYS A 199 -18.77 5.30 -12.18
C CYS A 199 -17.66 6.35 -12.09
N LEU A 200 -16.41 5.94 -12.36
CA LEU A 200 -15.23 6.79 -12.19
C LEU A 200 -15.12 7.91 -13.23
N ARG A 201 -15.59 7.67 -14.46
CA ARG A 201 -15.41 8.63 -15.60
C ARG A 201 -15.97 10.03 -15.36
N SER A 202 -16.88 10.21 -14.39
CA SER A 202 -17.51 11.51 -14.13
C SER A 202 -16.72 12.40 -13.17
N PHE A 203 -15.78 11.83 -12.40
CA PHE A 203 -15.09 12.57 -11.34
C PHE A 203 -13.61 12.21 -11.14
N ALA A 204 -13.13 11.10 -11.69
CA ALA A 204 -11.74 10.67 -11.60
C ALA A 204 -11.03 10.78 -12.97
N HIS A 205 -9.72 10.97 -12.93
CA HIS A 205 -8.87 11.12 -14.10
C HIS A 205 -8.22 9.79 -14.45
N GLU A 206 -8.43 9.28 -15.65
CA GLU A 206 -7.80 8.04 -16.10
C GLU A 206 -6.28 8.20 -16.23
N THR A 207 -5.54 7.14 -15.91
CA THR A 207 -4.10 7.09 -16.13
C THR A 207 -3.78 6.98 -17.62
N PHE A 208 -2.58 7.40 -18.02
CA PHE A 208 -2.18 7.37 -19.44
C PHE A 208 -2.19 5.95 -20.05
N ASP A 209 -1.87 4.93 -19.24
CA ASP A 209 -1.91 3.52 -19.66
C ASP A 209 -3.34 2.94 -19.69
N GLY A 210 -4.36 3.69 -19.26
CA GLY A 210 -5.75 3.24 -19.22
C GLY A 210 -6.03 2.17 -18.17
N GLU A 211 -5.10 1.90 -17.25
CA GLU A 211 -5.18 0.82 -16.28
C GLU A 211 -5.33 1.30 -14.82
N GLY A 212 -5.65 2.57 -14.64
CA GLY A 212 -5.98 3.14 -13.34
C GLY A 212 -6.69 4.48 -13.46
N TYR A 213 -7.01 5.05 -12.30
CA TYR A 213 -7.56 6.39 -12.18
C TYR A 213 -6.91 7.12 -11.00
N TYR A 214 -6.93 8.45 -11.07
CA TYR A 214 -6.55 9.36 -10.00
C TYR A 214 -7.76 10.17 -9.58
N PHE A 215 -7.96 10.31 -8.28
CA PHE A 215 -9.01 11.15 -7.72
C PHE A 215 -8.50 11.95 -6.55
N GLN A 216 -8.79 13.26 -6.56
CA GLN A 216 -8.53 14.15 -5.46
C GLN A 216 -9.88 14.62 -4.90
N PRO A 217 -10.30 14.11 -3.73
CA PRO A 217 -11.54 14.53 -3.10
C PRO A 217 -11.55 16.06 -2.85
N PRO A 218 -12.66 16.75 -3.17
CA PRO A 218 -12.77 18.17 -2.85
C PRO A 218 -12.76 18.38 -1.33
N ASN A 219 -12.07 19.43 -0.89
CA ASN A 219 -12.00 19.85 0.51
C ASN A 219 -11.27 18.89 1.48
N LEU A 220 -10.52 17.89 0.97
CA LEU A 220 -9.54 17.17 1.79
C LEU A 220 -8.13 17.28 1.18
N PRO A 221 -7.07 17.33 2.02
CA PRO A 221 -5.70 17.12 1.58
C PRO A 221 -5.47 15.62 1.29
N ALA A 222 -6.22 15.08 0.32
CA ALA A 222 -6.32 13.67 0.03
C ALA A 222 -6.03 13.35 -1.43
N TYR A 223 -5.47 12.17 -1.67
CA TYR A 223 -5.25 11.63 -3.01
C TYR A 223 -5.63 10.14 -3.00
N ILE A 224 -6.39 9.70 -4.00
CA ILE A 224 -6.78 8.31 -4.17
C ILE A 224 -6.30 7.83 -5.55
N GLU A 225 -5.57 6.72 -5.55
CA GLU A 225 -5.21 6.00 -6.77
C GLU A 225 -6.05 4.72 -6.89
N VAL A 226 -6.71 4.58 -8.03
CA VAL A 226 -7.37 3.35 -8.46
C VAL A 226 -6.39 2.57 -9.32
N ILE A 227 -6.10 1.32 -8.95
CA ILE A 227 -5.10 0.48 -9.61
C ILE A 227 -5.74 -0.86 -10.00
N SER A 228 -5.67 -1.24 -11.27
CA SER A 228 -6.03 -2.59 -11.69
C SER A 228 -5.08 -3.64 -11.12
N TYR A 229 -5.55 -4.87 -10.91
CA TYR A 229 -4.68 -5.95 -10.44
C TYR A 229 -3.51 -6.22 -11.41
N ASP A 230 -3.77 -6.13 -12.72
CA ASP A 230 -2.73 -6.25 -13.74
C ASP A 230 -1.68 -5.15 -13.64
N ARG A 231 -2.10 -3.89 -13.45
CA ARG A 231 -1.20 -2.75 -13.27
C ARG A 231 -0.38 -2.87 -12.01
N LEU A 232 -1.01 -3.30 -10.91
CA LEU A 232 -0.36 -3.53 -9.61
C LEU A 232 0.79 -4.55 -9.76
N LEU A 233 0.49 -5.74 -10.29
CA LEU A 233 1.47 -6.80 -10.49
C LEU A 233 2.59 -6.34 -11.42
N ARG A 234 2.25 -5.76 -12.57
CA ARG A 234 3.23 -5.32 -13.56
C ARG A 234 4.16 -4.23 -13.03
N ASN A 235 3.63 -3.26 -12.29
CA ASN A 235 4.44 -2.20 -11.69
C ASN A 235 5.37 -2.76 -10.62
N ALA A 236 4.89 -3.66 -9.77
CA ALA A 236 5.71 -4.33 -8.76
C ALA A 236 6.83 -5.18 -9.38
N GLN A 237 6.54 -5.94 -10.44
CA GLN A 237 7.55 -6.68 -11.20
C GLN A 237 8.61 -5.76 -11.81
N ARG A 238 8.19 -4.65 -12.43
CA ARG A 238 9.10 -3.66 -13.02
C ARG A 238 10.03 -3.03 -11.98
N ARG A 239 9.50 -2.63 -10.81
CA ARG A 239 10.32 -2.06 -9.72
C ARG A 239 11.40 -3.03 -9.24
N ASN A 240 11.11 -4.32 -9.23
CA ASN A 240 12.03 -5.35 -8.74
C ASN A 240 12.94 -5.98 -9.81
N ARG A 241 12.70 -5.69 -11.09
CA ARG A 241 13.39 -6.35 -12.21
C ARG A 241 14.91 -6.32 -12.09
N ILE A 242 15.48 -5.15 -11.80
CA ILE A 242 16.93 -5.01 -11.70
C ILE A 242 17.52 -5.82 -10.54
N LEU A 243 16.78 -5.97 -9.44
CA LEU A 243 17.20 -6.74 -8.28
C LEU A 243 17.22 -8.24 -8.61
N PHE A 244 16.21 -8.71 -9.35
CA PHE A 244 16.16 -10.09 -9.83
C PHE A 244 17.29 -10.38 -10.82
N GLU A 245 17.56 -9.46 -11.76
CA GLU A 245 18.69 -9.59 -12.69
C GLU A 245 20.05 -9.68 -11.98
N LYS A 246 20.27 -8.86 -10.95
CA LYS A 246 21.51 -8.89 -10.16
C LYS A 246 21.70 -10.19 -9.37
N LEU A 247 20.61 -10.87 -8.98
CA LEU A 247 20.67 -12.16 -8.29
C LEU A 247 20.55 -13.38 -9.22
N GLY A 248 20.42 -13.18 -10.54
CA GLY A 248 20.24 -14.29 -11.49
C GLY A 248 18.84 -14.92 -11.46
N LEU A 249 17.82 -14.18 -11.02
CA LEU A 249 16.42 -14.60 -10.89
C LEU A 249 15.52 -14.05 -12.03
N SER A 250 16.12 -13.72 -13.19
CA SER A 250 15.41 -13.09 -14.31
C SER A 250 14.47 -14.00 -15.10
N GLN A 251 14.52 -15.31 -14.84
CA GLN A 251 13.68 -16.30 -15.51
C GLN A 251 12.32 -16.46 -14.85
#